data_AF-A0A2E2ZJX0-F1
#
_entry.id   AF-A0A2E2ZJX0-F1
#
_cell.length_a   1.000
_cell.length_b   1.000
_cell.length_c   1.000
_cell.angle_alpha   90.00
_cell.angle_beta   90.00
_cell.angle_gamma   90.00
#
_symmetry.space_group_name_H-M   'P 1'
#
loop_
_entity.id
_entity.type
_entity.pdbx_description
1 polymer ?
#
loop_
_entity_poly.entity_id
_entity_poly.type
_entity_poly.pdbx_seq_one_letter_code
_entity_poly.pdbx_strand_id
1 'polypeptide(L)'
;MNYKEAPVTYALLSITIFTWLIIEVLGSSSNPEMLRNFGAINYIDIRTGQYWRYLSAIFLHVGIMHLLVNSISLFILGSLLEKLLGSYKFIIIYMLSGIGGSSFSYVMISPWAVGAGASGAIFGCLGALGVFFLLNKNSLGRTGKENFNAVLIMAVINFGFGFTFPNIDNWAHLGGFICGALTSLALSPKIRLFQYYDPNNSSNHTIKIRQLIPIPLTILLIYILTWIGNSRF
;
A
#
# COMPACT_ATOMS: atom_id res chain seq x y z
N MET A 1 10.79 1.53 -26.56
CA MET A 1 10.21 1.80 -25.23
C MET A 1 11.38 2.06 -24.29
N ASN A 2 11.52 3.27 -23.76
CA ASN A 2 12.54 3.52 -22.75
C ASN A 2 12.08 2.80 -21.48
N TYR A 3 12.83 1.81 -20.99
CA TYR A 3 12.54 1.17 -19.71
C TYR A 3 12.66 2.26 -18.65
N LYS A 4 11.57 2.96 -18.33
CA LYS A 4 11.55 3.82 -17.16
C LYS A 4 11.81 2.88 -15.99
N GLU A 5 12.96 3.08 -15.37
CA GLU A 5 13.32 2.46 -14.12
C GLU A 5 12.20 2.67 -13.09
N ALA A 6 12.20 1.90 -12.02
CA ALA A 6 11.27 2.06 -10.89
C ALA A 6 12.02 2.74 -9.72
N PRO A 7 12.45 4.02 -9.86
CA PRO A 7 13.36 4.65 -8.91
C PRO A 7 12.75 4.77 -7.52
N VAL A 8 11.43 5.03 -7.42
CA VAL A 8 10.78 5.12 -6.11
C VAL A 8 10.72 3.75 -5.46
N THR A 9 10.43 2.70 -6.22
CA THR A 9 10.45 1.32 -5.71
C THR A 9 11.84 0.98 -5.14
N TYR A 10 12.91 1.31 -5.87
CA TYR A 10 14.27 1.10 -5.39
C TYR A 10 14.62 1.96 -4.17
N ALA A 11 14.16 3.20 -4.12
CA ALA A 11 14.35 4.06 -2.95
C ALA A 11 13.65 3.49 -1.71
N LEU A 12 12.40 3.03 -1.83
CA LEU A 12 11.65 2.41 -0.75
C LEU A 12 12.31 1.11 -0.26
N LEU A 13 12.80 0.28 -1.19
CA LEU A 13 13.57 -0.92 -0.85
C LEU A 13 14.86 -0.57 -0.10
N SER A 14 15.59 0.43 -0.58
CA SER A 14 16.85 0.86 0.04
C SER A 14 16.61 1.37 1.46
N ILE A 15 15.59 2.22 1.66
CA ILE A 15 15.21 2.71 3.00
C ILE A 15 14.87 1.53 3.91
N THR A 16 14.05 0.58 3.43
CA THR A 16 13.59 -0.56 4.21
C THR A 16 14.72 -1.51 4.62
N ILE A 17 15.65 -1.78 3.71
CA ILE A 17 16.81 -2.63 3.99
C ILE A 17 17.75 -1.90 4.96
N PHE A 18 17.97 -0.60 4.75
CA PHE A 18 18.83 0.20 5.60
C PHE A 18 18.30 0.33 7.04
N THR A 19 17.00 0.58 7.22
CA THR A 19 16.37 0.61 8.56
C THR A 19 16.48 -0.75 9.25
N TRP A 20 16.26 -1.85 8.53
CA TRP A 20 16.43 -3.19 9.09
C TRP A 20 17.87 -3.47 9.54
N LEU A 21 18.87 -3.10 8.71
CA LEU A 21 20.28 -3.24 9.07
C LEU A 21 20.65 -2.43 10.32
N ILE A 22 20.16 -1.20 10.45
CA ILE A 22 20.37 -0.38 11.65
C ILE A 22 19.83 -1.11 12.90
N ILE A 23 18.64 -1.71 12.79
CA ILE A 23 18.00 -2.40 13.92
C ILE A 23 18.78 -3.66 14.32
N GLU A 24 19.32 -4.41 13.35
CA GLU A 24 20.19 -5.58 13.64
C GLU A 24 21.54 -5.18 14.24
N VAL A 25 22.10 -4.02 13.87
CA VAL A 25 23.34 -3.52 14.48
C VAL A 25 23.11 -3.09 15.94
N LEU A 26 21.96 -2.47 16.22
CA LEU A 26 21.65 -1.91 17.54
C LEU A 26 20.96 -2.91 18.47
N GLY A 27 20.50 -4.05 17.95
CA GLY A 27 19.73 -5.03 18.70
C GLY A 27 19.27 -6.18 17.81
N SER A 28 17.98 -6.50 17.84
CA SER A 28 17.41 -7.53 16.97
C SER A 28 16.05 -7.10 16.46
N SER A 29 15.82 -7.24 15.16
CA SER A 29 14.51 -7.01 14.56
C SER A 29 13.48 -8.08 14.95
N SER A 30 13.91 -9.18 15.56
CA SER A 30 13.01 -10.18 16.16
C SER A 30 12.59 -9.84 17.59
N ASN A 31 13.16 -8.81 18.20
CA ASN A 31 12.71 -8.29 19.50
C ASN A 31 11.58 -7.24 19.28
N PRO A 32 10.34 -7.51 19.73
CA PRO A 32 9.22 -6.57 19.57
C PRO A 32 9.47 -5.22 20.25
N GLU A 33 10.16 -5.18 21.38
CA GLU A 33 10.46 -3.92 22.09
C GLU A 33 11.42 -3.04 21.28
N MET A 34 12.41 -3.67 20.63
CA MET A 34 13.32 -2.96 19.72
C MET A 34 12.54 -2.30 18.58
N LEU A 35 11.63 -3.05 17.94
CA LEU A 35 10.77 -2.50 16.88
C LEU A 35 9.85 -1.39 17.40
N ARG A 36 9.27 -1.56 18.59
CA ARG A 36 8.46 -0.53 19.25
C ARG A 36 9.25 0.76 19.48
N ASN A 37 10.51 0.67 19.92
CA ASN A 37 11.37 1.84 20.11
C ASN A 37 11.67 2.57 18.79
N PHE A 38 11.74 1.83 17.68
CA PHE A 38 11.95 2.38 16.34
C PHE A 38 10.68 2.90 15.65
N GLY A 39 9.51 2.81 16.31
CA GLY A 39 8.27 3.37 15.77
C GLY A 39 7.33 2.36 15.13
N ALA A 40 7.41 1.09 15.51
CA ALA A 40 6.39 0.12 15.12
C ALA A 40 5.01 0.49 15.71
N ILE A 41 3.95 -0.06 15.12
CA ILE A 41 2.58 0.10 15.62
C ILE A 41 2.50 -0.50 17.01
N ASN A 42 2.12 0.33 17.97
CA ASN A 42 1.73 -0.09 19.31
C ASN A 42 0.53 0.75 19.74
N TYR A 43 -0.48 0.08 20.27
CA TYR A 43 -1.74 0.72 20.63
C TYR A 43 -1.58 1.84 21.66
N ILE A 44 -0.85 1.59 22.75
CA ILE A 44 -0.68 2.55 23.84
C ILE A 44 0.06 3.79 23.33
N ASP A 45 1.16 3.58 22.60
CA ASP A 45 1.98 4.70 22.10
C ASP A 45 1.19 5.59 21.13
N ILE A 46 0.45 4.99 20.19
CA ILE A 46 -0.36 5.73 19.23
C ILE A 46 -1.47 6.50 19.95
N ARG A 47 -2.16 5.85 20.91
CA ARG A 47 -3.21 6.49 21.70
C ARG A 47 -2.71 7.69 22.49
N THR A 48 -1.46 7.64 22.97
CA THR A 48 -0.81 8.76 23.68
C THR A 48 -0.27 9.85 22.74
N GLY A 49 -0.58 9.78 21.44
CA GLY A 49 -0.30 10.84 20.46
C GLY A 49 0.83 10.54 19.48
N GLN A 50 1.44 9.35 19.51
CA GLN A 50 2.54 8.98 18.61
C GLN A 50 2.05 8.53 17.23
N TYR A 51 1.20 9.33 16.57
CA TYR A 51 0.59 9.01 15.28
C TYR A 51 1.59 8.86 14.12
N TRP A 52 2.81 9.38 14.27
CA TRP A 52 3.91 9.18 13.32
C TRP A 52 4.26 7.69 13.11
N ARG A 53 3.88 6.83 14.06
CA ARG A 53 4.03 5.37 14.00
C ARG A 53 3.31 4.74 12.82
N TYR A 54 2.22 5.35 12.34
CA TYR A 54 1.54 4.89 11.12
C TYR A 54 2.46 4.94 9.89
N LEU A 55 3.38 5.89 9.87
CA LEU A 55 4.31 6.05 8.77
C LEU A 55 5.59 5.23 9.00
N SER A 56 6.22 5.35 10.16
CA SER A 56 7.49 4.66 10.42
C SER A 56 7.36 3.15 10.36
N ALA A 57 6.25 2.57 10.84
CA ALA A 57 6.04 1.13 10.84
C ALA A 57 6.10 0.47 9.45
N ILE A 58 5.82 1.23 8.38
CA ILE A 58 5.91 0.76 6.99
C ILE A 58 7.33 0.30 6.64
N PHE A 59 8.35 0.90 7.27
CA PHE A 59 9.76 0.66 6.96
C PHE A 59 10.45 -0.30 7.96
N LEU A 60 9.74 -0.84 8.93
CA LEU A 60 10.27 -1.74 9.95
C LEU A 60 9.88 -3.18 9.62
N HIS A 61 10.76 -4.16 9.84
CA HIS A 61 10.49 -5.56 9.50
C HIS A 61 10.93 -6.49 10.62
N VAL A 62 10.19 -7.58 10.81
CA VAL A 62 10.44 -8.59 11.85
C VAL A 62 11.30 -9.72 11.27
N GLY A 63 12.61 -9.71 11.55
CA GLY A 63 13.52 -10.73 11.05
C GLY A 63 13.69 -10.73 9.52
N ILE A 64 14.64 -11.54 9.06
CA ILE A 64 15.09 -11.53 7.66
C ILE A 64 14.03 -12.08 6.69
N MET A 65 13.27 -13.12 7.07
CA MET A 65 12.28 -13.71 6.17
C MET A 65 11.14 -12.73 5.86
N HIS A 66 10.68 -11.99 6.86
CA HIS A 66 9.64 -10.98 6.66
C HIS A 66 10.15 -9.85 5.75
N LEU A 67 11.40 -9.39 5.95
CA LEU A 67 12.04 -8.41 5.07
C LEU A 67 12.12 -8.91 3.62
N LEU A 68 12.59 -10.14 3.40
CA LEU A 68 12.77 -10.71 2.06
C LEU A 68 11.45 -10.82 1.31
N VAL A 69 10.41 -11.36 1.94
CA VAL A 69 9.09 -11.51 1.30
C VAL A 69 8.50 -10.15 0.93
N ASN A 70 8.59 -9.15 1.81
CA ASN A 70 8.12 -7.80 1.49
C ASN A 70 8.97 -7.13 0.42
N SER A 71 10.29 -7.31 0.45
CA SER A 71 11.20 -6.71 -0.53
C SER A 71 10.96 -7.27 -1.94
N ILE A 72 10.79 -8.59 -2.07
CA ILE A 72 10.45 -9.24 -3.34
C ILE A 72 9.07 -8.76 -3.82
N SER A 73 8.09 -8.72 -2.91
CA SER A 73 6.73 -8.30 -3.26
C SER A 73 6.66 -6.83 -3.69
N LEU A 74 7.39 -5.95 -3.00
CA LEU A 74 7.52 -4.54 -3.35
C LEU A 74 8.25 -4.37 -4.69
N PHE A 75 9.34 -5.13 -4.91
CA PHE A 75 10.04 -5.09 -6.19
C PHE A 75 9.12 -5.48 -7.35
N ILE A 76 8.33 -6.55 -7.20
CA ILE A 76 7.43 -7.02 -8.27
C ILE A 76 6.24 -6.07 -8.45
N LEU A 77 5.44 -5.88 -7.40
CA LEU A 77 4.17 -5.15 -7.50
C LEU A 77 4.40 -3.63 -7.56
N GLY A 78 5.33 -3.13 -6.77
CA GLY A 78 5.71 -1.71 -6.76
C GLY A 78 6.28 -1.27 -8.09
N SER A 79 7.26 -2.02 -8.63
CA SER A 79 7.83 -1.67 -9.95
C SER A 79 6.79 -1.74 -11.06
N LEU A 80 5.90 -2.73 -11.04
CA LEU A 80 4.82 -2.82 -12.02
C LEU A 80 3.89 -1.60 -11.93
N LEU A 81 3.42 -1.27 -10.72
CA LEU A 81 2.51 -0.16 -10.51
C LEU A 81 3.17 1.20 -10.84
N GLU A 82 4.44 1.39 -10.47
CA GLU A 82 5.23 2.58 -10.80
C GLU A 82 5.41 2.74 -12.31
N LYS A 83 5.66 1.65 -13.04
CA LYS A 83 5.75 1.69 -14.50
C LYS A 83 4.41 2.01 -15.16
N LEU A 84 3.30 1.55 -14.60
CA LEU A 84 1.96 1.78 -15.14
C LEU A 84 1.43 3.19 -14.84
N LEU A 85 1.69 3.72 -13.65
CA LEU A 85 1.11 4.99 -13.18
C LEU A 85 2.09 6.17 -13.13
N GLY A 86 3.39 5.88 -13.15
CA GLY A 86 4.46 6.85 -12.89
C GLY A 86 4.75 7.03 -11.40
N SER A 87 5.99 7.42 -11.09
CA SER A 87 6.58 7.53 -9.75
C SER A 87 5.74 8.37 -8.77
N TYR A 88 5.23 9.54 -9.20
CA TYR A 88 4.46 10.43 -8.34
C TYR A 88 3.14 9.80 -7.86
N LYS A 89 2.41 9.12 -8.74
CA LYS A 89 1.15 8.47 -8.36
C LYS A 89 1.41 7.23 -7.52
N PHE A 90 2.46 6.48 -7.86
CA PHE A 90 2.88 5.31 -7.11
C PHE A 90 3.22 5.65 -5.65
N ILE A 91 4.04 6.68 -5.39
CA ILE A 91 4.39 7.02 -4.01
C ILE A 91 3.17 7.44 -3.19
N ILE A 92 2.23 8.18 -3.77
CA ILE A 92 0.99 8.56 -3.07
C ILE A 92 0.17 7.33 -2.70
N ILE A 93 -0.04 6.41 -3.66
CA ILE A 93 -0.77 5.16 -3.42
C ILE A 93 -0.06 4.33 -2.35
N TYR A 94 1.26 4.16 -2.46
CA TYR A 94 2.05 3.37 -1.51
C TYR A 94 1.93 3.91 -0.09
N MET A 95 2.13 5.22 0.10
CA MET A 95 2.11 5.86 1.42
C MET A 95 0.72 5.87 2.04
N LEU A 96 -0.33 6.24 1.28
CA LEU A 96 -1.70 6.22 1.80
C LEU A 96 -2.19 4.80 2.10
N SER A 97 -1.74 3.81 1.33
CA SER A 97 -2.04 2.40 1.61
C SER A 97 -1.34 1.91 2.87
N GLY A 98 -0.06 2.25 3.05
CA GLY A 98 0.68 1.89 4.26
C GLY A 98 0.05 2.50 5.51
N ILE A 99 -0.23 3.81 5.49
CA ILE A 99 -0.90 4.50 6.61
C ILE A 99 -2.30 3.94 6.84
N GLY A 100 -3.06 3.67 5.78
CA GLY A 100 -4.36 2.99 5.84
C GLY A 100 -4.29 1.63 6.51
N GLY A 101 -3.34 0.78 6.10
CA GLY A 101 -3.09 -0.51 6.72
C GLY A 101 -2.73 -0.37 8.20
N SER A 102 -1.79 0.51 8.53
CA SER A 102 -1.42 0.81 9.92
C SER A 102 -2.60 1.31 10.77
N SER A 103 -3.53 2.08 10.18
CA SER A 103 -4.73 2.56 10.87
C SER A 103 -5.71 1.43 11.18
N PHE A 104 -5.94 0.52 10.22
CA PHE A 104 -6.76 -0.68 10.46
C PHE A 104 -6.12 -1.61 11.49
N SER A 105 -4.81 -1.83 11.40
CA SER A 105 -4.04 -2.56 12.39
C SER A 105 -4.22 -1.95 13.77
N TYR A 106 -4.01 -0.64 13.92
CA TYR A 106 -4.17 0.06 15.20
C TYR A 106 -5.57 -0.13 15.83
N VAL A 107 -6.63 -0.11 15.03
CA VAL A 107 -7.99 -0.34 15.54
C VAL A 107 -8.15 -1.75 16.11
N MET A 108 -7.47 -2.75 15.56
CA MET A 108 -7.70 -4.17 15.88
C MET A 108 -6.59 -4.84 16.68
N ILE A 109 -5.41 -4.23 16.77
CA ILE A 109 -4.24 -4.75 17.46
C ILE A 109 -4.50 -4.84 18.97
N SER A 110 -3.87 -5.81 19.62
CA SER A 110 -3.90 -5.92 21.09
C SER A 110 -3.03 -4.82 21.73
N PRO A 111 -3.34 -4.36 22.95
CA PRO A 111 -2.57 -3.31 23.64
C PRO A 111 -1.06 -3.60 23.77
N TRP A 112 -0.70 -4.88 23.83
CA TRP A 112 0.66 -5.36 24.10
C TRP A 112 1.39 -5.82 22.82
N ALA A 113 0.67 -5.90 21.70
CA ALA A 113 1.24 -6.35 20.45
C ALA A 113 2.01 -5.21 19.74
N VAL A 114 2.94 -5.62 18.87
CA VAL A 114 3.76 -4.74 18.05
C VAL A 114 3.57 -5.14 16.59
N GLY A 115 3.15 -4.18 15.76
CA GLY A 115 2.96 -4.38 14.32
C GLY A 115 3.99 -3.61 13.50
N ALA A 116 4.64 -4.29 12.55
CA ALA A 116 5.65 -3.68 11.67
C ALA A 116 5.59 -4.35 10.29
N GLY A 117 5.88 -3.61 9.23
CA GLY A 117 6.05 -4.16 7.88
C GLY A 117 5.45 -3.29 6.78
N ALA A 118 6.05 -3.39 5.60
CA ALA A 118 5.55 -2.73 4.39
C ALA A 118 4.27 -3.39 3.81
N SER A 119 3.86 -4.53 4.36
CA SER A 119 2.84 -5.39 3.74
C SER A 119 1.49 -4.71 3.52
N GLY A 120 1.05 -3.82 4.41
CA GLY A 120 -0.14 -2.99 4.17
C GLY A 120 -0.02 -2.14 2.89
N ALA A 121 1.12 -1.47 2.69
CA ALA A 121 1.37 -0.70 1.47
C ALA A 121 1.44 -1.58 0.21
N ILE A 122 2.00 -2.79 0.33
CA ILE A 122 2.11 -3.77 -0.76
C ILE A 122 0.73 -4.32 -1.16
N PHE A 123 -0.13 -4.65 -0.19
CA PHE A 123 -1.52 -5.01 -0.46
C PHE A 123 -2.30 -3.85 -1.08
N GLY A 124 -1.96 -2.61 -0.72
CA GLY A 124 -2.46 -1.44 -1.43
C GLY A 124 -2.02 -1.34 -2.88
N CYS A 125 -0.79 -1.74 -3.20
CA CYS A 125 -0.34 -1.86 -4.58
C CYS A 125 -1.19 -2.91 -5.33
N LEU A 126 -1.53 -4.03 -4.68
CA LEU A 126 -2.40 -5.05 -5.25
C LEU A 126 -3.82 -4.52 -5.51
N GLY A 127 -4.42 -3.82 -4.54
CA GLY A 127 -5.71 -3.16 -4.70
C GLY A 127 -5.70 -2.10 -5.82
N ALA A 128 -4.60 -1.34 -5.91
CA ALA A 128 -4.42 -0.33 -6.94
C ALA A 128 -4.28 -0.92 -8.35
N LEU A 129 -3.54 -2.03 -8.51
CA LEU A 129 -3.45 -2.79 -9.75
C LEU A 129 -4.81 -3.36 -10.16
N GLY A 130 -5.58 -3.87 -9.20
CA GLY A 130 -6.94 -4.36 -9.43
C GLY A 130 -7.84 -3.28 -10.02
N VAL A 131 -7.80 -2.07 -9.44
CA VAL A 131 -8.52 -0.91 -9.97
C VAL A 131 -8.02 -0.50 -11.36
N PHE A 132 -6.71 -0.42 -11.55
CA PHE A 132 -6.14 -0.06 -12.85
C PHE A 132 -6.61 -1.00 -13.95
N PHE A 133 -6.51 -2.32 -13.74
CA PHE A 133 -6.95 -3.29 -14.74
C PHE A 133 -8.47 -3.32 -14.88
N LEU A 134 -9.24 -3.13 -13.80
CA LEU A 134 -10.69 -3.03 -13.89
C LEU A 134 -11.14 -1.88 -14.81
N LEU A 135 -10.53 -0.70 -14.65
CA LEU A 135 -10.85 0.51 -15.43
C LEU A 135 -10.42 0.38 -16.89
N ASN A 136 -9.41 -0.44 -17.18
CA ASN A 136 -8.75 -0.53 -18.49
C ASN A 136 -8.97 -1.87 -19.21
N LYS A 137 -9.66 -2.85 -18.60
CA LYS A 137 -9.79 -4.23 -19.13
C LYS A 137 -10.38 -4.28 -20.54
N ASN A 138 -11.29 -3.38 -20.89
CA ASN A 138 -11.89 -3.36 -22.23
C ASN A 138 -10.92 -2.77 -23.25
N SER A 139 -10.25 -1.67 -22.91
CA SER A 139 -9.25 -1.03 -23.76
C SER A 139 -8.06 -1.94 -24.01
N LEU A 140 -7.58 -2.64 -22.98
CA LEU A 140 -6.47 -3.60 -23.04
C LEU A 140 -6.87 -4.98 -23.57
N GLY A 141 -8.14 -5.17 -23.95
CA GLY A 141 -8.64 -6.41 -24.52
C GLY A 141 -8.44 -7.64 -23.62
N ARG A 142 -8.02 -8.75 -24.23
CA ARG A 142 -7.82 -10.04 -23.53
C ARG A 142 -6.80 -9.93 -22.38
N THR A 143 -5.66 -9.32 -22.64
CA THR A 143 -4.57 -9.15 -21.65
C THR A 143 -5.04 -8.35 -20.43
N GLY A 144 -5.86 -7.31 -20.63
CA GLY A 144 -6.43 -6.54 -19.52
C GLY A 144 -7.34 -7.36 -18.61
N LYS A 145 -8.17 -8.22 -19.21
CA LYS A 145 -9.06 -9.12 -18.46
C LYS A 145 -8.28 -10.21 -17.72
N GLU A 146 -7.28 -10.80 -18.36
CA GLU A 146 -6.42 -11.82 -17.76
C GLU A 146 -5.63 -11.26 -16.58
N ASN A 147 -5.03 -10.08 -16.72
CA ASN A 147 -4.33 -9.40 -15.62
C ASN A 147 -5.26 -9.02 -14.46
N PHE A 148 -6.48 -8.56 -14.75
CA PHE A 148 -7.48 -8.29 -13.72
C PHE A 148 -7.81 -9.58 -12.93
N ASN A 149 -8.07 -10.68 -13.63
CA ASN A 149 -8.35 -11.97 -13.00
C ASN A 149 -7.16 -12.49 -12.20
N ALA A 150 -5.95 -12.35 -12.72
CA ALA A 150 -4.72 -12.74 -12.01
C ALA A 150 -4.56 -11.96 -10.70
N VAL A 151 -4.79 -10.64 -10.70
CA VAL A 151 -4.79 -9.81 -9.49
C VAL A 151 -5.86 -10.25 -8.50
N LEU A 152 -7.07 -10.56 -8.96
CA LEU A 152 -8.14 -11.06 -8.08
C LEU A 152 -7.79 -12.40 -7.44
N ILE A 153 -7.31 -13.37 -8.23
CA ILE A 153 -6.87 -14.67 -7.73
C ILE A 153 -5.76 -14.49 -6.71
N MET A 154 -4.77 -13.66 -7.03
CA MET A 154 -3.66 -13.37 -6.12
C MET A 154 -4.13 -12.71 -4.83
N ALA A 155 -5.12 -11.81 -4.87
CA ALA A 155 -5.70 -11.21 -3.66
C ALA A 155 -6.40 -12.27 -2.80
N VAL A 156 -7.24 -13.12 -3.39
CA VAL A 156 -7.93 -14.20 -2.69
C VAL A 156 -6.94 -15.17 -2.04
N ILE A 157 -5.91 -15.58 -2.77
CA ILE A 157 -4.88 -16.49 -2.25
C ILE A 157 -4.12 -15.84 -1.10
N ASN A 158 -3.66 -14.60 -1.25
CA ASN A 158 -2.89 -13.92 -0.20
C ASN A 158 -3.71 -13.68 1.07
N PHE A 159 -4.99 -13.27 0.95
CA PHE A 159 -5.86 -13.16 2.12
C PHE A 159 -6.16 -14.53 2.73
N GLY A 160 -6.43 -15.55 1.91
CA GLY A 160 -6.68 -16.91 2.38
C GLY A 160 -5.51 -17.49 3.18
N PHE A 161 -4.28 -17.37 2.67
CA PHE A 161 -3.08 -17.76 3.41
C PHE A 161 -2.81 -16.85 4.60
N GLY A 162 -3.07 -15.54 4.50
CA GLY A 162 -2.90 -14.60 5.60
C GLY A 162 -3.66 -15.02 6.87
N PHE A 163 -4.87 -15.56 6.71
CA PHE A 163 -5.68 -16.04 7.84
C PHE A 163 -5.21 -17.39 8.42
N THR A 164 -4.34 -18.15 7.74
CA THR A 164 -3.87 -19.46 8.24
C THR A 164 -2.58 -19.38 9.05
N PHE A 165 -1.81 -18.28 8.95
CA PHE A 165 -0.57 -18.11 9.68
C PHE A 165 -0.72 -17.18 10.90
N PRO A 166 -0.37 -17.64 12.11
CA PRO A 166 -0.33 -16.76 13.27
C PRO A 166 0.75 -15.69 13.08
N ASN A 167 0.49 -14.47 13.59
CA ASN A 167 1.34 -13.28 13.48
C ASN A 167 1.31 -12.53 12.14
N ILE A 168 0.42 -12.90 11.21
CA ILE A 168 0.11 -12.06 10.05
C ILE A 168 -0.96 -11.04 10.42
N ASP A 169 -0.66 -9.76 10.17
CA ASP A 169 -1.60 -8.67 10.38
C ASP A 169 -2.56 -8.52 9.19
N ASN A 170 -3.60 -9.35 9.17
CA ASN A 170 -4.63 -9.33 8.13
C ASN A 170 -5.42 -8.02 8.10
N TRP A 171 -5.50 -7.29 9.22
CA TRP A 171 -6.15 -5.98 9.27
C TRP A 171 -5.33 -4.92 8.55
N ALA A 172 -4.00 -4.95 8.70
CA ALA A 172 -3.11 -4.12 7.90
C ALA A 172 -3.24 -4.40 6.40
N HIS A 173 -3.34 -5.68 6.02
CA HIS A 173 -3.52 -6.08 4.61
C HIS A 173 -4.84 -5.59 4.05
N LEU A 174 -5.94 -5.78 4.78
CA LEU A 174 -7.27 -5.34 4.37
C LEU A 174 -7.34 -3.82 4.23
N GLY A 175 -6.86 -3.10 5.25
CA GLY A 175 -6.83 -1.64 5.24
C GLY A 175 -5.99 -1.08 4.10
N GLY A 176 -4.81 -1.65 3.89
CA GLY A 176 -3.93 -1.30 2.80
C GLY A 176 -4.57 -1.52 1.44
N PHE A 177 -5.19 -2.69 1.21
CA PHE A 177 -5.89 -3.01 -0.03
C PHE A 177 -7.03 -2.02 -0.33
N ILE A 178 -7.87 -1.70 0.67
CA ILE A 178 -8.99 -0.77 0.52
C ILE A 178 -8.48 0.64 0.23
N CYS A 179 -7.53 1.15 1.02
CA CYS A 179 -6.99 2.50 0.81
C CYS A 179 -6.25 2.63 -0.53
N GLY A 180 -5.52 1.60 -0.95
CA GLY A 180 -4.86 1.56 -2.25
C GLY A 180 -5.85 1.53 -3.41
N ALA A 181 -6.92 0.74 -3.31
CA ALA A 181 -7.99 0.71 -4.30
C ALA A 181 -8.70 2.08 -4.40
N LEU A 182 -9.09 2.68 -3.27
CA LEU A 182 -9.72 4.01 -3.23
C LEU A 182 -8.80 5.08 -3.83
N THR A 183 -7.53 5.12 -3.42
CA THR A 183 -6.56 6.09 -3.95
C THR A 183 -6.33 5.88 -5.45
N SER A 184 -6.25 4.62 -5.91
CA SER A 184 -6.08 4.29 -7.31
C SER A 184 -7.30 4.67 -8.16
N LEU A 185 -8.52 4.62 -7.63
CA LEU A 185 -9.71 5.10 -8.34
C LEU A 185 -9.58 6.57 -8.74
N ALA A 186 -8.85 7.36 -7.95
CA ALA A 186 -8.59 8.76 -8.27
C ALA A 186 -7.46 8.97 -9.26
N LEU A 187 -6.38 8.19 -9.13
CA LEU A 187 -5.12 8.45 -9.81
C LEU A 187 -4.92 7.64 -11.10
N SER A 188 -5.60 6.50 -11.24
CA SER A 188 -5.45 5.60 -12.39
C SER A 188 -5.98 6.24 -13.69
N PRO A 189 -5.17 6.26 -14.76
CA PRO A 189 -5.63 6.75 -16.04
C PRO A 189 -6.62 5.76 -16.69
N LYS A 190 -7.56 6.29 -17.48
CA LYS A 190 -8.37 5.50 -18.41
C LYS A 190 -7.71 5.56 -19.79
N ILE A 191 -7.10 4.45 -20.20
CA ILE A 191 -6.49 4.25 -21.49
C ILE A 191 -7.61 4.11 -22.54
N ARG A 192 -7.48 4.82 -23.66
CA ARG A 192 -8.41 4.75 -24.80
C ARG A 192 -7.59 4.45 -26.06
N LEU A 193 -7.42 3.17 -26.39
CA LEU A 193 -6.59 2.75 -27.52
C LEU A 193 -7.24 2.96 -28.91
N PHE A 194 -8.53 3.32 -28.97
CA PHE A 194 -9.30 3.43 -30.21
C PHE A 194 -10.14 4.72 -30.36
N GLN A 195 -9.75 5.84 -29.73
CA GLN A 195 -10.35 7.11 -30.14
C GLN A 195 -9.73 7.54 -31.48
N TYR A 196 -10.56 7.62 -32.52
CA TYR A 196 -10.26 8.33 -33.76
C TYR A 196 -9.61 9.68 -33.43
N TYR A 197 -8.46 9.98 -34.01
CA TYR A 197 -7.84 11.30 -33.89
C TYR A 197 -8.76 12.31 -34.56
N ASP A 198 -9.52 13.04 -33.75
CA ASP A 198 -10.36 14.15 -34.20
C ASP A 198 -9.54 15.44 -34.05
N PRO A 199 -9.04 16.03 -35.16
CA PRO A 199 -8.21 17.23 -35.12
C PRO A 199 -8.93 18.47 -34.58
N ASN A 200 -10.26 18.45 -34.46
CA ASN A 200 -11.06 19.55 -33.92
C ASN A 200 -11.46 19.36 -32.46
N ASN A 201 -11.14 18.21 -31.86
CA ASN A 201 -11.48 17.92 -30.48
C ASN A 201 -10.37 18.37 -29.53
N SER A 202 -10.34 19.67 -29.22
CA SER A 202 -9.49 20.27 -28.19
C SER A 202 -9.97 19.90 -26.77
N SER A 203 -10.34 18.63 -26.53
CA SER A 203 -10.74 18.17 -25.21
C SER A 203 -9.54 18.23 -24.28
N ASN A 204 -9.39 19.39 -23.62
CA ASN A 204 -8.45 19.62 -22.55
C ASN A 204 -8.46 18.39 -21.63
N HIS A 205 -7.26 17.89 -21.30
CA HIS A 205 -7.00 16.90 -20.27
C HIS A 205 -7.39 17.44 -18.86
N THR A 206 -8.61 17.93 -18.71
CA THR A 206 -9.18 18.36 -17.45
C THR A 206 -9.46 17.09 -16.64
N ILE A 207 -8.62 16.85 -15.65
CA ILE A 207 -8.94 15.91 -14.57
C ILE A 207 -10.29 16.38 -14.02
N LYS A 208 -11.34 15.58 -14.18
CA LYS A 208 -12.65 15.96 -13.68
C LYS A 208 -12.55 15.97 -12.16
N ILE A 209 -12.99 17.04 -11.49
CA ILE A 209 -12.96 17.15 -10.01
C ILE A 209 -13.50 15.90 -9.31
N ARG A 210 -14.53 15.26 -9.89
CA ARG A 210 -15.10 13.99 -9.41
C ARG A 210 -14.11 12.82 -9.34
N GLN A 211 -13.05 12.84 -10.15
CA GLN A 211 -11.97 11.85 -10.12
C GLN A 211 -11.07 12.05 -8.91
N LEU A 212 -11.00 13.21 -8.26
CA LEU A 212 -10.14 13.41 -7.10
C LEU A 212 -10.82 13.13 -5.75
N ILE A 213 -12.16 13.00 -5.72
CA ILE A 213 -12.96 12.69 -4.52
C ILE A 213 -12.48 11.45 -3.72
N PRO A 214 -11.98 10.36 -4.35
CA PRO A 214 -11.52 9.20 -3.59
C PRO A 214 -10.31 9.46 -2.67
N ILE A 215 -9.50 10.49 -2.91
CA ILE A 215 -8.35 10.81 -2.05
C ILE A 215 -8.83 11.38 -0.70
N PRO A 216 -9.68 12.44 -0.64
CA PRO A 216 -10.32 12.87 0.60
C PRO A 216 -11.07 11.74 1.33
N LEU A 217 -11.73 10.83 0.60
CA LEU A 217 -12.39 9.67 1.23
C LEU A 217 -11.40 8.73 1.89
N THR A 218 -10.24 8.50 1.28
CA THR A 218 -9.17 7.68 1.88
C THR A 218 -8.63 8.33 3.15
N ILE A 219 -8.40 9.65 3.13
CA ILE A 219 -7.94 10.41 4.31
C ILE A 219 -9.01 10.42 5.40
N LEU A 220 -10.28 10.62 5.04
CA LEU A 220 -11.40 10.58 5.97
C LEU A 220 -11.53 9.20 6.63
N LEU A 221 -11.36 8.12 5.86
CA LEU A 221 -11.36 6.76 6.39
C LEU A 221 -10.24 6.57 7.43
N ILE A 222 -9.01 6.99 7.12
CA ILE A 222 -7.87 6.96 8.06
C ILE A 222 -8.17 7.75 9.34
N TYR A 223 -8.76 8.94 9.20
CA TYR A 223 -9.14 9.77 10.33
C TYR A 223 -10.21 9.10 11.21
N ILE A 224 -11.26 8.54 10.61
CA ILE A 224 -12.32 7.82 11.32
C ILE A 224 -11.74 6.63 12.08
N LEU A 225 -10.86 5.85 11.45
CA LEU A 225 -10.21 4.70 12.09
C LEU A 225 -9.34 5.14 13.27
N THR A 226 -8.59 6.22 13.12
CA THR A 226 -7.78 6.78 14.22
C THR A 226 -8.68 7.22 15.38
N TRP A 227 -9.80 7.88 15.08
CA TRP A 227 -10.77 8.28 16.10
C TRP A 227 -11.40 7.07 16.81
N ILE A 228 -11.78 6.03 16.08
CA ILE A 228 -12.30 4.77 16.64
C ILE A 228 -11.26 4.12 17.55
N GLY A 229 -10.00 4.01 17.10
CA GLY A 229 -8.93 3.39 17.87
C GLY A 229 -8.62 4.14 19.16
N ASN A 230 -8.62 5.48 19.13
CA ASN A 230 -8.47 6.32 20.33
C ASN A 230 -9.64 6.16 21.31
N SER A 231 -10.83 5.79 20.81
CA SER A 231 -12.05 5.61 21.59
C SER A 231 -12.22 4.19 22.15
N ARG A 232 -11.35 3.24 21.75
CA ARG A 232 -11.31 1.92 22.41
C ARG A 232 -10.77 2.12 23.82
N PHE A 233 -11.41 1.48 24.81
CA PHE A 233 -11.03 1.42 26.24
C PHE A 233 -11.02 2.73 27.01
#